data_AF-A0A661FJ42-F1
#
_entry.id   AF-A0A661FJ42-F1
#
_cell.length_a   1.000
_cell.length_b   1.000
_cell.length_c   1.000
_cell.angle_alpha   90.00
_cell.angle_beta   90.00
_cell.angle_gamma   90.00
#
_symmetry.space_group_name_H-M   'P 1'
#
loop_
_entity.id
_entity.type
_entity.pdbx_description
1 polymer ?
#
loop_
_entity_poly.entity_id
_entity_poly.type
_entity_poly.pdbx_seq_one_letter_code
_entity_poly.pdbx_strand_id
1 'polypeptide(L)'
;MNRGNLQKLILIFGLGGLVVAITPFILSLVPAKKPQLAHPQIDISELRPGSFIEERLQSSRVFILLDFDAQIHAYVVPYRDGAYWLPEFDWSRPAIPCASFGPDNTDGKLDEDGAFRCWLPDYGEFFRREHSWSYAGRNLGYRTADMRNTNIEIDQNMVVLLEW
;
A
#
# COMPACT_ATOMS: atom_id res chain seq x y z
N MET A 1 55.81 -18.99 33.88
CA MET A 1 54.61 -18.39 33.23
C MET A 1 53.97 -17.44 34.24
N ASN A 2 53.81 -16.16 33.91
CA ASN A 2 53.39 -15.14 34.89
C ASN A 2 51.88 -15.25 35.15
N ARG A 3 51.44 -15.19 36.42
CA ARG A 3 50.02 -15.36 36.80
C ARG A 3 49.09 -14.39 36.07
N GLY A 4 49.57 -13.18 35.79
CA GLY A 4 48.86 -12.18 34.98
C GLY A 4 48.67 -12.56 33.51
N ASN A 5 49.56 -13.36 32.92
CA ASN A 5 49.41 -13.81 31.52
C ASN A 5 48.34 -14.90 31.39
N LEU A 6 48.21 -15.78 32.39
CA LEU A 6 47.18 -16.82 32.41
C LEU A 6 45.77 -16.22 32.54
N GLN A 7 45.59 -15.22 33.41
CA GLN A 7 44.29 -14.54 33.56
C GLN A 7 43.84 -13.83 32.28
N LYS A 8 44.76 -13.18 31.56
CA LYS A 8 44.47 -12.56 30.27
C LYS A 8 44.01 -13.58 29.22
N LEU A 9 44.66 -14.74 29.16
CA LEU A 9 44.27 -15.82 28.24
C LEU A 9 42.85 -16.32 28.52
N ILE A 10 42.51 -16.59 29.78
CA ILE A 10 41.16 -17.06 30.16
C ILE A 10 40.09 -16.02 29.77
N LEU A 11 40.36 -14.73 30.01
CA LEU A 11 39.45 -13.64 29.62
C LEU A 11 39.22 -13.57 28.11
N ILE A 12 40.29 -13.69 27.32
CA ILE A 12 40.21 -13.66 25.84
C ILE A 12 39.40 -14.85 25.32
N PHE A 13 39.68 -16.06 25.80
CA PHE A 13 38.93 -17.25 25.37
C PHE A 13 37.46 -17.22 25.83
N GLY A 14 37.18 -16.73 27.04
CA GLY A 14 35.81 -16.60 27.55
C GLY A 14 34.99 -15.60 26.74
N LEU A 15 35.54 -14.42 26.46
CA LEU A 15 34.88 -13.40 25.63
C LEU A 15 34.68 -13.89 24.19
N GLY A 16 35.70 -14.53 23.60
CA GLY A 16 35.60 -15.11 22.26
C GLY A 16 34.51 -16.17 22.17
N GLY A 17 34.44 -17.07 23.15
CA GLY A 17 33.40 -18.10 23.22
C GLY A 17 31.99 -17.52 23.34
N LEU A 18 31.82 -16.45 24.13
CA LEU A 18 30.53 -15.78 24.29
C LEU A 18 30.05 -15.15 22.97
N VAL A 19 30.93 -14.48 22.24
CA VAL A 19 30.59 -13.88 20.93
C VAL A 19 30.16 -14.96 19.94
N VAL A 20 30.90 -16.06 19.85
CA VAL A 20 30.55 -17.18 18.96
C VAL A 20 29.22 -17.81 19.35
N ALA A 21 28.94 -17.97 20.65
CA ALA A 21 27.69 -18.53 21.15
C ALA A 21 26.46 -17.66 20.84
N ILE A 22 26.60 -16.33 20.85
CA ILE A 22 25.49 -15.40 20.59
C ILE A 22 25.23 -15.21 19.08
N THR A 23 26.24 -15.41 18.23
CA THR A 23 26.15 -15.22 16.77
C THR A 23 24.96 -15.94 16.11
N PRO A 24 24.66 -17.23 16.35
CA PRO A 24 23.51 -17.89 15.71
C PRO A 24 22.17 -17.28 16.13
N PHE A 25 22.04 -16.76 17.35
CA PHE A 25 20.83 -16.08 17.81
C PHE A 25 20.63 -14.77 17.07
N ILE A 26 21.68 -13.96 16.90
CA ILE A 26 21.61 -12.72 16.11
C ILE A 26 21.28 -13.03 14.65
N LEU A 27 21.90 -14.05 14.06
CA LEU A 27 21.61 -14.46 12.69
C LEU A 27 20.19 -15.02 12.54
N SER A 28 19.64 -15.66 13.56
CA SER A 28 18.24 -16.13 13.55
C SER A 28 17.22 -14.99 13.67
N LEU A 29 17.65 -13.83 14.19
CA LEU A 29 16.83 -12.61 14.23
C LEU A 29 16.88 -11.84 12.91
N VAL A 30 17.85 -12.12 12.03
CA VAL A 30 17.79 -11.62 10.66
C VAL A 30 16.57 -12.27 10.02
N PRO A 31 15.57 -11.48 9.58
CA PRO A 31 14.41 -12.05 8.94
C PRO A 31 14.91 -12.93 7.80
N ALA A 32 14.54 -14.21 7.81
CA ALA A 32 14.76 -15.07 6.66
C ALA A 32 14.31 -14.28 5.43
N LYS A 33 15.17 -14.17 4.39
CA LYS A 33 14.81 -13.49 3.14
C LYS A 33 13.42 -13.97 2.82
N LYS A 34 12.41 -13.11 3.02
CA LYS A 34 11.04 -13.48 2.69
C LYS A 34 11.15 -13.93 1.24
N PRO A 35 10.63 -15.12 0.86
CA PRO A 35 10.57 -15.45 -0.55
C PRO A 35 10.01 -14.19 -1.20
N GLN A 36 10.75 -13.63 -2.18
CA GLN A 36 10.28 -12.47 -2.92
C GLN A 36 8.95 -12.93 -3.49
N LEU A 37 7.86 -12.60 -2.79
CA LEU A 37 6.52 -12.88 -3.24
C LEU A 37 6.48 -12.12 -4.55
N ALA A 38 6.22 -12.86 -5.63
CA ALA A 38 6.09 -12.24 -6.94
C ALA A 38 5.12 -11.06 -6.76
N HIS A 39 5.62 -9.86 -7.07
CA HIS A 39 4.81 -8.66 -6.98
C HIS A 39 3.52 -8.89 -7.78
N PRO A 40 2.34 -8.53 -7.25
CA PRO A 40 1.10 -8.65 -8.01
C PRO A 40 1.26 -7.97 -9.35
N GLN A 41 0.92 -8.70 -10.42
CA GLN A 41 0.94 -8.19 -11.78
C GLN A 41 -0.50 -8.11 -12.27
N ILE A 42 -0.88 -6.95 -12.79
CA ILE A 42 -2.25 -6.68 -13.26
C ILE A 42 -2.15 -6.35 -14.74
N ASP A 43 -2.89 -7.10 -15.56
CA ASP A 43 -2.98 -6.86 -17.00
C ASP A 43 -3.80 -5.59 -17.25
N ILE A 44 -3.18 -4.63 -17.94
CA ILE A 44 -3.76 -3.35 -18.34
C ILE A 44 -3.94 -3.24 -19.85
N SER A 45 -3.87 -4.35 -20.60
CA SER A 45 -4.06 -4.37 -22.05
C SER A 45 -5.43 -3.84 -22.51
N GLU A 46 -6.45 -3.98 -21.67
CA GLU A 46 -7.80 -3.46 -21.93
C GLU A 46 -8.00 -2.04 -21.42
N LEU A 47 -7.04 -1.47 -20.69
CA LEU A 47 -7.15 -0.14 -20.08
C LEU A 47 -7.01 0.94 -21.16
N ARG A 48 -8.03 1.80 -21.27
CA ARG A 48 -8.13 2.91 -22.23
C ARG A 48 -8.15 4.27 -21.49
N PRO A 49 -7.76 5.37 -22.13
CA PRO A 49 -7.92 6.70 -21.53
C PRO A 49 -9.36 6.95 -21.09
N GLY A 50 -9.52 7.45 -19.86
CA GLY A 50 -10.83 7.62 -19.22
C GLY A 50 -11.45 6.30 -18.74
N SER A 51 -10.65 5.29 -18.40
CA SER A 51 -11.15 4.03 -17.83
C SER A 51 -10.32 3.58 -16.63
N PHE A 52 -10.84 2.58 -15.92
CA PHE A 52 -10.20 2.02 -14.73
C PHE A 52 -10.45 0.52 -14.63
N ILE A 53 -9.59 -0.14 -13.87
CA ILE A 53 -9.74 -1.52 -13.44
C ILE A 53 -9.68 -1.53 -11.91
N GLU A 54 -10.54 -2.34 -11.30
CA GLU A 54 -10.47 -2.66 -9.88
C GLU A 54 -10.04 -4.11 -9.70
N GLU A 55 -8.89 -4.34 -9.07
CA GLU A 55 -8.37 -5.67 -8.81
C GLU A 55 -8.40 -6.01 -7.32
N ARG A 56 -8.63 -7.29 -7.00
CA ARG A 56 -8.69 -7.76 -5.63
C ARG A 56 -7.31 -8.23 -5.15
N LEU A 57 -6.82 -7.62 -4.08
CA LEU A 57 -5.71 -8.15 -3.28
C LEU A 57 -6.23 -8.81 -2.00
N GLN A 58 -5.33 -9.40 -1.21
CA GLN A 58 -5.67 -10.21 -0.04
C GLN A 58 -6.55 -9.45 0.97
N SER A 59 -6.18 -8.23 1.34
CA SER A 59 -6.88 -7.38 2.32
C SER A 59 -7.17 -5.96 1.81
N SER A 60 -7.08 -5.78 0.50
CA SER A 60 -7.17 -4.48 -0.16
C SER A 60 -7.79 -4.63 -1.55
N ARG A 61 -8.27 -3.53 -2.11
CA ARG A 61 -8.59 -3.37 -3.53
C ARG A 61 -7.58 -2.41 -4.13
N VAL A 62 -7.23 -2.63 -5.39
CA VAL A 62 -6.38 -1.72 -6.14
C VAL A 62 -7.17 -1.14 -7.29
N PHE A 63 -7.21 0.17 -7.37
CA PHE A 63 -7.75 0.89 -8.51
C PHE A 63 -6.59 1.29 -9.39
N ILE A 64 -6.58 0.82 -10.63
CA ILE A 64 -5.64 1.27 -11.67
C ILE A 64 -6.46 2.05 -12.69
N LEU A 65 -6.05 3.28 -12.95
CA LEU A 65 -6.76 4.20 -13.85
C LEU A 65 -5.81 4.66 -14.93
N LEU A 66 -6.32 4.80 -16.15
CA LEU A 66 -5.66 5.56 -17.20
C LEU A 66 -6.52 6.79 -17.43
N ASP A 67 -6.03 7.95 -16.98
CA ASP A 67 -6.78 9.20 -17.08
C ASP A 67 -6.89 9.69 -18.54
N PHE A 68 -7.56 10.83 -18.73
CA PHE A 68 -7.78 11.41 -20.05
C PHE A 68 -6.49 11.93 -20.71
N ASP A 69 -5.46 12.22 -19.91
CA ASP A 69 -4.13 12.62 -20.36
C ASP A 69 -3.20 11.41 -20.55
N ALA A 70 -3.75 10.20 -20.51
CA ALA A 70 -3.04 8.92 -20.61
C ALA A 70 -1.97 8.71 -19.52
N GLN A 71 -2.18 9.27 -18.33
CA GLN A 71 -1.38 8.98 -17.15
C GLN A 71 -1.99 7.81 -16.38
N ILE A 72 -1.12 6.87 -15.96
CA ILE A 72 -1.53 5.74 -15.13
C ILE A 72 -1.41 6.12 -13.66
N HIS A 73 -2.51 5.96 -12.94
CA HIS A 73 -2.57 6.11 -11.49
C HIS A 73 -2.94 4.78 -10.85
N ALA A 74 -2.38 4.49 -9.68
CA ALA A 74 -2.69 3.28 -8.94
C ALA A 74 -2.90 3.58 -7.45
N TYR A 75 -4.03 3.14 -6.89
CA TYR A 75 -4.38 3.40 -5.51
C TYR A 75 -4.77 2.13 -4.78
N VAL A 76 -4.22 1.94 -3.58
CA VAL A 76 -4.53 0.79 -2.73
C VAL A 76 -5.48 1.23 -1.62
N VAL A 77 -6.65 0.60 -1.57
CA VAL A 77 -7.68 0.89 -0.58
C VAL A 77 -7.94 -0.36 0.27
N PRO A 78 -7.79 -0.30 1.60
CA PRO A 78 -8.05 -1.45 2.46
C PRO A 78 -9.51 -1.91 2.33
N TYR A 79 -9.69 -3.23 2.24
CA TYR A 79 -11.01 -3.83 2.02
C TYR A 79 -11.18 -5.03 2.95
N ARG A 80 -12.12 -4.91 3.89
CA ARG A 80 -12.47 -5.97 4.85
C ARG A 80 -13.96 -5.91 5.14
N ASP A 81 -14.53 -7.06 5.42
CA ASP A 81 -15.95 -7.21 5.79
C ASP A 81 -16.92 -6.64 4.74
N GLY A 82 -16.55 -6.74 3.45
CA GLY A 82 -17.38 -6.28 2.34
C GLY A 82 -17.38 -4.77 2.10
N ALA A 83 -16.51 -4.01 2.77
CA ALA A 83 -16.44 -2.55 2.65
C ALA A 83 -15.00 -2.06 2.43
N TYR A 84 -14.88 -0.92 1.74
CA TYR A 84 -13.66 -0.12 1.65
C TYR A 84 -13.50 0.67 2.94
N TRP A 85 -12.30 0.66 3.52
CA TRP A 85 -12.02 1.41 4.74
C TRP A 85 -11.26 2.67 4.39
N LEU A 86 -11.96 3.80 4.52
CA LEU A 86 -11.47 5.13 4.17
C LEU A 86 -10.76 5.78 5.37
N PRO A 87 -9.80 6.67 5.11
CA PRO A 87 -9.13 7.44 6.15
C PRO A 87 -10.08 8.45 6.78
N GLU A 88 -10.01 8.65 8.09
CA GLU A 88 -10.64 9.81 8.74
C GLU A 88 -9.76 11.06 8.59
N PHE A 89 -8.44 10.88 8.71
CA PHE A 89 -7.43 11.93 8.53
C PHE A 89 -6.28 11.43 7.65
N ASP A 90 -5.78 10.22 7.89
CA ASP A 90 -4.71 9.58 7.12
C ASP A 90 -4.94 8.07 6.92
N TRP A 91 -4.19 7.47 6.00
CA TRP A 91 -4.30 6.05 5.65
C TRP A 91 -3.60 5.09 6.60
N SER A 92 -2.91 5.57 7.65
CA SER A 92 -2.29 4.70 8.65
C SER A 92 -3.34 4.02 9.54
N ARG A 93 -4.52 4.65 9.69
CA ARG A 93 -5.63 4.17 10.52
C ARG A 93 -6.99 4.37 9.82
N PRO A 94 -7.27 3.64 8.74
CA PRO A 94 -8.54 3.72 8.02
C PRO A 94 -9.67 3.22 8.93
N ALA A 95 -10.69 4.05 9.14
CA ALA A 95 -11.70 3.86 10.18
C ALA A 95 -13.13 3.92 9.65
N ILE A 96 -13.34 4.45 8.44
CA ILE A 96 -14.68 4.72 7.94
C ILE A 96 -15.06 3.68 6.88
N PRO A 97 -16.00 2.76 7.18
CA PRO A 97 -16.43 1.79 6.20
C PRO A 97 -17.30 2.44 5.13
N CYS A 98 -17.05 2.08 3.88
CA CYS A 98 -17.85 2.45 2.73
C CYS A 98 -18.15 1.20 1.90
N ALA A 99 -19.43 0.86 1.75
CA ALA A 99 -19.84 -0.32 0.99
C ALA A 99 -19.67 -0.13 -0.54
N SER A 100 -19.77 1.11 -1.01
CA SER A 100 -19.68 1.49 -2.41
C SER A 100 -18.72 2.66 -2.55
N PHE A 101 -17.49 2.38 -2.96
CA PHE A 101 -16.43 3.37 -3.17
C PHE A 101 -15.71 3.09 -4.48
N GLY A 102 -15.35 4.14 -5.20
CA GLY A 102 -14.70 4.04 -6.50
C GLY A 102 -14.73 5.39 -7.22
N PRO A 103 -14.25 5.44 -8.48
CA PRO A 103 -14.34 6.62 -9.31
C PRO A 103 -15.78 6.81 -9.85
N ASP A 104 -16.22 8.06 -9.98
CA ASP A 104 -17.39 8.37 -10.78
C ASP A 104 -17.23 7.83 -12.19
N ASN A 105 -18.23 7.09 -12.64
CA ASN A 105 -18.21 6.49 -13.94
C ASN A 105 -19.62 6.31 -14.49
N THR A 106 -19.69 6.41 -15.81
CA THR A 106 -20.87 6.07 -16.61
C THR A 106 -20.48 4.93 -17.53
N ASP A 107 -21.15 3.78 -17.39
CA ASP A 107 -20.89 2.57 -18.20
C ASP A 107 -19.41 2.11 -18.17
N GLY A 108 -18.76 2.19 -17.00
CA GLY A 108 -17.37 1.77 -16.82
C GLY A 108 -16.32 2.75 -17.37
N LYS A 109 -16.74 3.95 -17.82
CA LYS A 109 -15.85 5.04 -18.21
C LYS A 109 -15.87 6.13 -17.16
N LEU A 110 -14.70 6.67 -16.85
CA LEU A 110 -14.55 7.80 -15.94
C LEU A 110 -15.36 8.99 -16.46
N ASP A 111 -16.01 9.70 -15.55
CA ASP A 111 -16.62 11.00 -15.87
C ASP A 111 -15.51 12.07 -15.89
N GLU A 112 -15.47 12.98 -16.87
CA GLU A 112 -14.38 13.98 -17.04
C GLU A 112 -14.16 14.85 -15.78
N ASP A 113 -15.25 15.31 -15.17
CA ASP A 113 -15.23 16.12 -13.93
C ASP A 113 -15.46 15.26 -12.66
N GLY A 114 -15.25 13.96 -12.78
CA GLY A 114 -15.50 13.00 -11.71
C GLY A 114 -14.40 12.94 -10.65
N ALA A 115 -14.67 12.13 -9.63
CA ALA A 115 -13.82 11.94 -8.48
C ALA A 115 -13.99 10.52 -7.94
N PHE A 116 -13.02 10.07 -7.15
CA PHE A 116 -13.26 8.98 -6.21
C PHE A 116 -14.17 9.45 -5.10
N ARG A 117 -15.21 8.67 -4.77
CA ARG A 117 -16.13 9.02 -3.68
C ARG A 117 -16.76 7.78 -3.06
N CYS A 118 -17.31 7.99 -1.87
CA CYS A 118 -18.16 7.02 -1.18
C CYS A 118 -19.65 7.32 -1.47
N TRP A 119 -20.39 6.38 -2.06
CA TRP A 119 -21.82 6.56 -2.38
C TRP A 119 -22.76 6.05 -1.28
N LEU A 120 -22.48 6.39 -0.02
CA LEU A 120 -23.42 6.10 1.06
C LEU A 120 -24.47 7.22 1.20
N PRO A 121 -25.78 6.89 1.19
CA PRO A 121 -26.85 7.89 1.14
C PRO A 121 -26.89 8.76 2.41
N ASP A 122 -26.52 8.19 3.55
CA ASP A 122 -26.72 8.79 4.88
C ASP A 122 -25.64 9.79 5.28
N TYR A 123 -24.58 9.95 4.47
CA TYR A 123 -23.55 10.94 4.75
C TYR A 123 -23.95 12.33 4.27
N GLY A 124 -23.82 13.31 5.17
CA GLY A 124 -24.02 14.72 4.86
C GLY A 124 -22.99 15.27 3.86
N GLU A 125 -23.31 16.41 3.27
CA GLU A 125 -22.49 17.08 2.23
C GLU A 125 -21.03 17.28 2.67
N PHE A 126 -20.84 17.67 3.94
CA PHE A 126 -19.51 17.82 4.54
C PHE A 126 -18.67 16.56 4.38
N PHE A 127 -19.22 15.41 4.78
CA PHE A 127 -18.51 14.14 4.72
C PHE A 127 -18.18 13.75 3.28
N ARG A 128 -19.15 13.93 2.37
CA ARG A 128 -18.96 13.62 0.94
C ARG A 128 -17.80 14.42 0.36
N ARG A 129 -17.70 15.72 0.68
CA ARG A 129 -16.59 16.57 0.25
C ARG A 129 -15.25 16.16 0.86
N GLU A 130 -15.21 15.91 2.17
CA GLU A 130 -13.97 15.48 2.84
C GLU A 130 -13.47 14.12 2.36
N HIS A 131 -14.34 13.25 1.86
CA HIS A 131 -14.02 11.92 1.36
C HIS A 131 -14.28 11.82 -0.15
N SER A 132 -13.86 12.86 -0.88
CA SER A 132 -13.75 12.86 -2.33
C SER A 132 -12.31 13.15 -2.74
N TRP A 133 -11.83 12.46 -3.77
CA TRP A 133 -10.48 12.64 -4.30
C TRP A 133 -10.50 12.77 -5.82
N SER A 134 -9.67 13.63 -6.39
CA SER A 134 -9.49 13.66 -7.84
C SER A 134 -8.92 12.33 -8.36
N TYR A 135 -8.95 12.10 -9.68
CA TYR A 135 -8.32 10.91 -10.26
C TYR A 135 -6.80 10.88 -10.11
N ALA A 136 -6.16 12.04 -9.91
CA ALA A 136 -4.75 12.14 -9.53
C ALA A 136 -4.53 11.91 -8.01
N GLY A 137 -5.58 11.55 -7.27
CA GLY A 137 -5.52 11.13 -5.88
C GLY A 137 -5.53 12.28 -4.88
N ARG A 138 -5.62 13.53 -5.32
CA ARG A 138 -5.66 14.68 -4.41
C ARG A 138 -7.01 14.75 -3.70
N ASN A 139 -7.03 14.90 -2.38
CA ASN A 139 -8.25 15.13 -1.63
C ASN A 139 -8.88 16.48 -2.04
N LEU A 140 -10.19 16.48 -2.25
CA LEU A 140 -10.97 17.67 -2.61
C LEU A 140 -11.51 18.43 -1.39
N GLY A 141 -11.41 17.82 -0.21
CA GLY A 141 -11.67 18.44 1.09
C GLY A 141 -10.44 19.12 1.67
N TYR A 142 -10.41 19.24 2.99
CA TYR A 142 -9.34 19.95 3.70
C TYR A 142 -8.77 19.19 4.91
N ARG A 143 -9.43 18.13 5.39
CA ARG A 143 -8.97 17.36 6.57
C ARG A 143 -8.39 16.00 6.25
N THR A 144 -8.84 15.39 5.16
CA THR A 144 -8.50 14.02 4.81
C THR A 144 -7.27 14.01 3.92
N ALA A 145 -6.35 13.07 4.14
CA ALA A 145 -5.19 12.87 3.30
C ALA A 145 -5.58 12.52 1.86
N ASP A 146 -4.66 12.80 0.94
CA ASP A 146 -4.70 12.31 -0.44
C ASP A 146 -4.78 10.77 -0.48
N MET A 147 -5.24 10.21 -1.60
CA MET A 147 -5.32 8.77 -1.84
C MET A 147 -3.96 8.10 -1.60
N ARG A 148 -3.99 6.90 -1.02
CA ARG A 148 -2.78 6.09 -0.83
C ARG A 148 -2.28 5.57 -2.18
N ASN A 149 -1.34 6.28 -2.76
CA ASN A 149 -0.65 5.87 -3.97
C ASN A 149 0.21 4.61 -3.71
N THR A 150 0.32 3.74 -4.71
CA THR A 150 1.24 2.61 -4.71
C THR A 150 2.31 2.82 -5.76
N ASN A 151 3.54 2.44 -5.42
CA ASN A 151 4.63 2.43 -6.38
C ASN A 151 4.36 1.35 -7.42
N ILE A 152 4.34 1.76 -8.68
CA ILE A 152 4.10 0.87 -9.81
C ILE A 152 5.28 0.87 -10.77
N GLU A 153 5.52 -0.28 -11.38
CA GLU A 153 6.37 -0.43 -12.55
C GLU A 153 5.51 -0.93 -13.71
N ILE A 154 5.68 -0.36 -14.89
CA ILE A 154 4.95 -0.77 -16.10
C ILE A 154 5.91 -1.63 -16.94
N ASP A 155 5.54 -2.88 -17.15
CA ASP A 155 6.23 -3.80 -18.04
C ASP A 155 5.27 -4.25 -19.15
N GLN A 156 5.43 -3.67 -20.34
CA GLN A 156 4.55 -3.87 -21.49
C GLN A 156 3.08 -3.53 -21.16
N ASN A 157 2.23 -4.56 -21.03
CA ASN A 157 0.81 -4.44 -20.70
C ASN A 157 0.54 -4.85 -19.25
N MET A 158 1.56 -4.89 -18.39
CA MET A 158 1.41 -5.27 -16.99
C MET A 158 1.78 -4.10 -16.08
N VAL A 159 0.97 -3.89 -15.05
CA VAL A 159 1.33 -3.08 -13.90
C VAL A 159 1.82 -4.00 -12.79
N VAL A 160 3.05 -3.78 -12.34
CA VAL A 160 3.68 -4.49 -11.24
C VAL A 160 3.60 -3.62 -9.99
N LEU A 161 2.90 -4.12 -8.96
CA LEU A 161 2.75 -3.40 -7.69
C LEU A 161 3.96 -3.61 -6.78
N LEU A 162 4.80 -2.58 -6.63
CA LEU A 162 6.04 -2.65 -5.85
C LEU A 162 5.77 -2.62 -4.33
N GLU A 163 4.71 -1.93 -3.89
CA GLU A 163 4.32 -1.80 -2.48
C GLU A 163 2.80 -1.82 -2.32
N TRP A 164 2.23 -2.75 -1.55
CA TRP A 164 0.77 -2.87 -1.38
C TRP A 164 0.36 -3.23 0.06
#